data_AF-A0A4Q1C668-F1
#
_entry.id   AF-A0A4Q1C668-F1
#
_cell.length_a   1.000
_cell.length_b   1.000
_cell.length_c   1.000
_cell.angle_alpha   90.00
_cell.angle_beta   90.00
_cell.angle_gamma   90.00
#
_symmetry.space_group_name_H-M   'P 1'
#
loop_
_entity.id
_entity.type
_entity.pdbx_description
1 polymer ?
#
loop_
_entity_poly.entity_id
_entity_poly.type
_entity_poly.pdbx_seq_one_letter_code
_entity_poly.pdbx_strand_id
1 'polypeptide(L)'
;MKPRLLFLLTALVATALADRPGDGYDGREDDRRRPAGRVIIYQHANFRGDSLVLYPGEAIDNLSGRTFDNGSKLNDSISSIRVEGDVEVFAYENSRYRGEALRLTENTRDLTGRPVAGGVGVSWNDRISSLRVERIRGNRPGHGQPGPGQPGGARPPTNPDKLVQDTFQDLLGRAPDAGELREFRNRIIDAGWTERMLRDHLRREDRYRNEAAEAIVRRAYRDVLGREVDPAGLRQYTWAVRDKGWTESDVKDDLRKSAEYRNKPRN
;
A
#
# COMPACT_ATOMS: atom_id res chain seq x y z
N MET A 1 -7.58 6.99 -46.78
CA MET A 1 -8.88 7.60 -47.17
C MET A 1 -9.88 7.33 -46.04
N LYS A 2 -10.45 8.38 -45.43
CA LYS A 2 -11.50 8.28 -44.40
C LYS A 2 -12.88 8.36 -45.06
N PRO A 3 -13.92 7.70 -44.53
CA PRO A 3 -15.26 8.24 -44.57
C PRO A 3 -15.78 8.55 -43.15
N ARG A 4 -16.41 9.72 -43.04
CA ARG A 4 -17.16 10.21 -41.88
C ARG A 4 -18.58 9.67 -41.97
N LEU A 5 -19.17 9.22 -40.85
CA LEU A 5 -20.60 8.90 -40.77
C LEU A 5 -21.29 9.87 -39.81
N LEU A 6 -22.28 10.56 -40.35
CA LEU A 6 -23.18 11.54 -39.74
C LEU A 6 -24.37 10.79 -39.12
N PHE A 7 -24.72 11.05 -37.86
CA PHE A 7 -25.97 10.55 -37.27
C PHE A 7 -26.94 11.69 -36.96
N LEU A 8 -28.16 11.53 -37.47
CA LEU A 8 -29.29 12.44 -37.44
C LEU A 8 -29.93 12.55 -36.05
N LEU A 9 -30.37 13.77 -35.72
CA LEU A 9 -31.23 14.13 -34.62
C LEU A 9 -32.70 13.86 -35.00
N THR A 10 -33.47 13.19 -34.14
CA THR A 10 -34.95 13.19 -34.21
C THR A 10 -35.51 13.43 -32.82
N ALA A 11 -36.29 14.51 -32.70
CA ALA A 11 -37.08 14.86 -31.53
C ALA A 11 -38.52 14.37 -31.73
N LEU A 12 -39.13 13.85 -30.66
CA LEU A 12 -40.57 13.62 -30.59
C LEU A 12 -41.08 14.30 -29.31
N VAL A 13 -42.04 15.21 -29.46
CA VAL A 13 -42.77 15.85 -28.36
C VAL A 13 -44.21 15.32 -28.40
N ALA A 14 -44.71 14.87 -27.26
CA ALA A 14 -46.13 14.61 -27.04
C ALA A 14 -46.52 15.16 -25.66
N THR A 15 -47.54 16.01 -25.64
CA THR A 15 -48.30 16.52 -24.48
C THR A 15 -49.72 15.93 -24.62
N ALA A 16 -50.57 15.66 -23.62
CA ALA A 16 -50.64 15.94 -22.19
C ALA A 16 -51.71 14.98 -21.57
N LEU A 17 -51.76 14.82 -20.24
CA LEU A 17 -52.97 14.89 -19.40
C LEU A 17 -52.60 14.61 -17.93
N ALA A 18 -53.12 15.44 -17.03
CA ALA A 18 -52.88 15.39 -15.59
C ALA A 18 -54.04 14.71 -14.85
N ASP A 19 -53.74 13.87 -13.87
CA ASP A 19 -54.58 13.67 -12.68
C ASP A 19 -53.70 13.29 -11.46
N ARG A 20 -54.10 13.77 -10.27
CA ARG A 20 -53.30 13.87 -9.00
C ARG A 20 -53.41 12.59 -8.13
N PRO A 21 -52.95 12.58 -6.84
CA PRO A 21 -51.65 12.88 -6.24
C PRO A 21 -51.11 11.70 -5.39
N GLY A 22 -49.82 11.70 -5.06
CA GLY A 22 -49.27 10.84 -4.00
C GLY A 22 -47.98 10.19 -4.45
N ASP A 23 -46.87 10.70 -3.96
CA ASP A 23 -45.89 9.91 -3.21
C ASP A 23 -44.79 10.87 -2.76
N GLY A 24 -44.61 10.93 -1.45
CA GLY A 24 -43.52 11.69 -0.84
C GLY A 24 -42.20 11.10 -1.30
N TYR A 25 -41.52 11.81 -2.19
CA TYR A 25 -40.10 11.57 -2.43
C TYR A 25 -39.34 12.02 -1.19
N ASP A 26 -39.11 11.05 -0.31
CA ASP A 26 -38.15 11.08 0.79
C ASP A 26 -36.83 11.68 0.25
N GLY A 27 -36.48 12.87 0.76
CA GLY A 27 -35.29 13.63 0.42
C GLY A 27 -34.02 12.98 0.92
N ARG A 28 -33.73 11.78 0.42
CA ARG A 28 -32.43 11.11 0.52
C ARG A 28 -31.69 11.30 -0.78
N GLU A 29 -31.38 12.56 -1.08
CA GLU A 29 -30.36 12.90 -2.08
C GLU A 29 -29.02 12.33 -1.63
N ASP A 30 -28.75 11.13 -2.11
CA ASP A 30 -27.48 10.71 -2.69
C ASP A 30 -26.19 11.37 -2.13
N ASP A 31 -25.92 11.10 -0.85
CA ASP A 31 -24.63 11.38 -0.20
C ASP A 31 -23.46 10.53 -0.77
N ARG A 32 -23.67 9.86 -1.93
CA ARG A 32 -22.67 9.02 -2.63
C ARG A 32 -22.10 9.70 -3.89
N ARG A 33 -22.50 10.93 -4.22
CA ARG A 33 -22.06 11.65 -5.45
C ARG A 33 -20.93 12.65 -5.28
N ARG A 34 -20.26 12.74 -4.13
CA ARG A 34 -18.98 13.45 -4.09
C ARG A 34 -17.90 12.52 -4.68
N PRO A 35 -17.26 12.86 -5.82
CA PRO A 35 -16.06 12.14 -6.22
C PRO A 35 -15.10 12.20 -5.02
N ALA A 36 -14.51 11.06 -4.62
CA ALA A 36 -13.59 11.06 -3.47
C ALA A 36 -12.47 12.06 -3.62
N GLY A 37 -12.18 12.41 -4.87
CA GLY A 37 -10.99 13.08 -5.28
C GLY A 37 -10.39 12.37 -6.47
N ARG A 38 -9.28 12.90 -6.94
CA ARG A 38 -8.47 12.34 -8.03
C ARG A 38 -7.02 12.75 -7.84
N VAL A 39 -6.15 12.00 -8.48
CA VAL A 39 -4.72 12.29 -8.55
C VAL A 39 -4.39 12.61 -10.00
N ILE A 40 -3.59 13.63 -10.23
CA ILE A 40 -3.11 13.96 -11.57
C ILE A 40 -1.59 13.96 -11.52
N ILE A 41 -0.97 13.09 -12.31
CA ILE A 41 0.49 13.01 -12.43
C ILE A 41 0.92 13.75 -13.70
N TYR A 42 2.04 14.46 -13.62
CA TYR A 42 2.53 15.33 -14.68
C TYR A 42 3.97 15.02 -15.03
N GLN A 43 4.28 15.12 -16.32
CA GLN A 43 5.60 14.88 -16.88
C GLN A 43 6.63 15.92 -16.43
N HIS A 44 6.20 17.14 -16.13
CA HIS A 44 7.08 18.23 -15.73
C HIS A 44 6.68 18.84 -14.40
N ALA A 45 7.65 19.49 -13.75
CA ALA A 45 7.41 20.24 -12.53
C ALA A 45 6.39 21.37 -12.75
N ASN A 46 5.75 21.76 -11.65
CA ASN A 46 4.70 22.77 -11.54
C ASN A 46 3.45 22.43 -12.36
N PHE A 47 3.11 21.15 -12.46
CA PHE A 47 1.89 20.64 -13.08
C PHE A 47 1.81 20.96 -14.57
N ARG A 48 2.92 20.72 -15.28
CA ARG A 48 3.10 21.02 -16.70
C ARG A 48 3.43 19.77 -17.50
N GLY A 49 3.38 19.92 -18.82
CA GLY A 49 3.63 18.83 -19.75
C GLY A 49 2.48 17.83 -19.74
N ASP A 50 2.83 16.62 -20.13
CA ASP A 50 1.87 15.56 -20.35
C ASP A 50 1.32 15.07 -19.01
N SER A 51 0.05 14.67 -19.00
CA SER A 51 -0.62 14.28 -17.76
C SER A 51 -1.39 12.97 -17.89
N LEU A 52 -1.65 12.35 -16.75
CA LEU A 52 -2.57 11.22 -16.60
C LEU A 52 -3.40 11.45 -15.34
N VAL A 53 -4.72 11.33 -15.47
CA VAL A 53 -5.67 11.42 -14.34
C VAL A 53 -5.94 10.02 -13.80
N LEU A 54 -5.88 9.86 -12.49
CA LEU A 54 -6.07 8.62 -11.77
C LEU A 54 -7.14 8.79 -10.69
N TYR A 55 -7.99 7.78 -10.53
CA TYR A 55 -9.06 7.79 -9.55
C TYR A 55 -8.80 6.79 -8.40
N PRO A 56 -9.37 7.02 -7.21
CA PRO A 56 -9.22 6.09 -6.10
C PRO A 56 -9.73 4.69 -6.44
N GLY A 57 -8.90 3.69 -6.15
CA GLY A 57 -9.09 2.29 -6.55
C GLY A 57 -8.21 1.89 -7.74
N GLU A 58 -7.70 2.86 -8.51
CA GLU A 58 -6.76 2.57 -9.59
C GLU A 58 -5.36 2.24 -9.07
N ALA A 59 -4.75 1.23 -9.68
CA ALA A 59 -3.42 0.77 -9.37
C ALA A 59 -2.70 0.39 -10.67
N ILE A 60 -1.48 0.86 -10.83
CA ILE A 60 -0.62 0.55 -11.96
C ILE A 60 0.64 -0.09 -11.42
N ASP A 61 0.76 -1.40 -11.61
CA ASP A 61 1.86 -2.21 -11.11
C ASP A 61 3.12 -2.09 -11.97
N ASN A 62 3.02 -1.64 -13.23
CA ASN A 62 4.19 -1.37 -14.06
C ASN A 62 3.93 -0.23 -15.06
N LEU A 63 4.70 0.86 -14.98
CA LEU A 63 4.58 2.01 -15.88
C LEU A 63 5.38 1.87 -17.17
N SER A 64 6.29 0.89 -17.30
CA SER A 64 7.24 0.79 -18.43
C SER A 64 6.60 0.68 -19.82
N GLY A 65 5.40 0.14 -19.90
CA GLY A 65 4.61 0.02 -21.15
C GLY A 65 3.45 1.01 -21.25
N ARG A 66 3.42 2.03 -20.39
CA ARG A 66 2.34 3.00 -20.31
C ARG A 66 2.82 4.36 -20.80
N THR A 67 1.88 5.13 -21.31
CA THR A 67 2.09 6.51 -21.76
C THR A 67 1.20 7.46 -20.98
N PHE A 68 1.59 8.74 -20.97
CA PHE A 68 0.65 9.82 -20.69
C PHE A 68 -0.43 9.90 -21.78
N ASP A 69 -1.45 10.73 -21.56
CA ASP A 69 -2.64 10.82 -22.42
C ASP A 69 -2.30 11.20 -23.88
N ASN A 70 -1.20 11.91 -24.12
CA ASN A 70 -0.73 12.32 -25.45
C ASN A 70 0.49 11.54 -25.96
N GLY A 71 0.83 10.42 -25.32
CA GLY A 71 1.71 9.40 -25.89
C GLY A 71 3.18 9.42 -25.46
N SER A 72 3.62 10.36 -24.63
CA SER A 72 4.99 10.28 -24.07
C SER A 72 5.12 9.18 -23.02
N LYS A 73 6.36 8.70 -22.81
CA LYS A 73 6.68 7.64 -21.85
C LYS A 73 6.29 8.07 -20.42
N LEU A 74 5.65 7.17 -19.68
CA LEU A 74 5.22 7.43 -18.30
C LEU A 74 6.26 7.05 -17.23
N ASN A 75 6.91 5.90 -17.38
CA ASN A 75 7.89 5.39 -16.41
C ASN A 75 9.11 6.31 -16.31
N ASP A 76 9.50 6.65 -15.08
CA ASP A 76 10.65 7.52 -14.82
C ASP A 76 10.55 8.87 -15.54
N SER A 77 9.36 9.44 -15.60
CA SER A 77 9.13 10.73 -16.28
C SER A 77 8.14 11.61 -15.55
N ILE A 78 7.79 11.28 -14.30
CA ILE A 78 6.83 12.03 -13.49
C ILE A 78 7.61 13.00 -12.59
N SER A 79 7.32 14.29 -12.69
CA SER A 79 8.02 15.36 -11.95
C SER A 79 7.11 16.20 -11.04
N SER A 80 5.79 16.10 -11.18
CA SER A 80 4.85 16.71 -10.21
C SER A 80 3.52 15.97 -10.13
N ILE A 81 2.84 16.10 -8.97
CA ILE A 81 1.61 15.35 -8.68
C ILE A 81 0.61 16.27 -7.98
N ARG A 82 -0.60 16.38 -8.52
CA ARG A 82 -1.75 16.98 -7.83
C ARG A 82 -2.57 15.91 -7.13
N VAL A 83 -2.99 16.22 -5.92
CA VAL A 83 -3.89 15.41 -5.10
C VAL A 83 -5.09 16.30 -4.76
N GLU A 84 -6.24 15.98 -5.33
CA GLU A 84 -7.47 16.76 -5.19
C GLU A 84 -8.51 15.93 -4.45
N GLY A 85 -9.04 16.41 -3.32
CA GLY A 85 -10.03 15.69 -2.51
C GLY A 85 -9.42 14.73 -1.48
N ASP A 86 -10.26 13.85 -0.94
CA ASP A 86 -9.94 12.87 0.11
C ASP A 86 -9.29 11.60 -0.47
N VAL A 87 -8.19 11.78 -1.20
CA VAL A 87 -7.41 10.70 -1.82
C VAL A 87 -5.93 10.81 -1.47
N GLU A 88 -5.26 9.67 -1.54
CA GLU A 88 -3.82 9.56 -1.35
C GLU A 88 -3.21 8.74 -2.47
N VAL A 89 -1.98 9.08 -2.85
CA VAL A 89 -1.20 8.31 -3.81
C VAL A 89 -0.01 7.68 -3.12
N PHE A 90 0.21 6.40 -3.42
CA PHE A 90 1.40 5.66 -3.09
C PHE A 90 2.20 5.46 -4.37
N ALA A 91 3.35 6.11 -4.48
CA ALA A 91 4.29 5.95 -5.59
C ALA A 91 5.45 5.05 -5.16
N TYR A 92 5.99 4.28 -6.10
CA TYR A 92 7.04 3.30 -5.87
C TYR A 92 8.16 3.44 -6.89
N GLU A 93 9.39 3.29 -6.42
CA GLU A 93 10.59 3.36 -7.26
C GLU A 93 10.64 2.23 -8.29
N ASN A 94 10.20 1.03 -7.92
CA ASN A 94 10.23 -0.14 -8.79
C ASN A 94 8.82 -0.58 -9.22
N SER A 95 8.76 -1.42 -10.25
CA SER A 95 7.52 -2.11 -10.61
C SER A 95 7.05 -3.06 -9.51
N ARG A 96 5.78 -3.46 -9.60
CA ARG A 96 5.07 -4.36 -8.68
C ARG A 96 5.04 -3.85 -7.23
N TYR A 97 5.04 -2.53 -7.05
CA TYR A 97 4.97 -1.85 -5.76
C TYR A 97 6.12 -2.23 -4.82
N ARG A 98 7.34 -2.23 -5.35
CA ARG A 98 8.58 -2.61 -4.64
C ARG A 98 9.55 -1.44 -4.50
N GLY A 99 10.58 -1.62 -3.68
CA GLY A 99 11.61 -0.62 -3.43
C GLY A 99 11.13 0.50 -2.53
N GLU A 100 11.73 1.67 -2.68
CA GLU A 100 11.29 2.87 -1.96
C GLU A 100 9.86 3.25 -2.33
N ALA A 101 9.18 3.85 -1.36
CA ALA A 101 7.80 4.29 -1.51
C ALA A 101 7.63 5.73 -1.04
N LEU A 102 6.73 6.46 -1.69
CA LEU A 102 6.34 7.82 -1.32
C LEU A 102 4.83 7.86 -1.18
N ARG A 103 4.35 8.37 -0.04
CA ARG A 103 2.94 8.65 0.18
C ARG A 103 2.70 10.15 0.09
N LEU A 104 1.80 10.57 -0.80
CA LEU A 104 1.37 11.96 -0.91
C LEU A 104 -0.13 12.07 -0.66
N THR A 105 -0.49 12.99 0.24
CA THR A 105 -1.87 13.39 0.53
C THR A 105 -2.15 14.84 0.10
N GLU A 106 -1.16 15.49 -0.52
CA GLU A 106 -1.21 16.90 -0.88
C GLU A 106 -0.49 17.13 -2.21
N ASN A 107 -0.77 18.29 -2.80
CA ASN A 107 -0.12 18.74 -4.03
C ASN A 107 1.39 18.85 -3.84
N THR A 108 2.12 18.19 -4.73
CA THR A 108 3.59 18.29 -4.80
C THR A 108 3.95 18.87 -6.16
N ARG A 109 4.27 20.16 -6.15
CA ARG A 109 4.62 20.92 -7.37
C ARG A 109 5.94 20.51 -7.99
N ASP A 110 6.84 19.92 -7.23
CA ASP A 110 8.17 19.57 -7.71
C ASP A 110 8.71 18.39 -6.90
N LEU A 111 8.90 17.24 -7.55
CA LEU A 111 9.40 16.02 -6.92
C LEU A 111 10.91 16.07 -6.64
N THR A 112 11.66 17.04 -7.19
CA THR A 112 13.07 17.23 -6.83
C THR A 112 13.23 17.61 -5.34
N GLY A 113 12.23 18.30 -4.78
CA GLY A 113 12.14 18.63 -3.36
C GLY A 113 11.66 17.48 -2.47
N ARG A 114 11.36 16.30 -3.03
CA ARG A 114 10.99 15.09 -2.28
C ARG A 114 12.18 14.13 -2.29
N PRO A 115 13.03 14.11 -1.24
CA PRO A 115 14.17 13.22 -1.19
C PRO A 115 13.72 11.75 -1.06
N VAL A 116 14.51 10.84 -1.62
CA VAL A 116 14.36 9.41 -1.35
C VAL A 116 15.04 9.11 -0.03
N ALA A 117 14.31 8.50 0.91
CA ALA A 117 14.85 8.19 2.22
C ALA A 117 16.08 7.27 2.10
N GLY A 118 17.16 7.60 2.80
CA GLY A 118 18.43 6.87 2.72
C GLY A 118 19.29 7.17 1.50
N GLY A 119 18.76 7.87 0.48
CA GLY A 119 19.50 8.30 -0.70
C GLY A 119 20.04 9.73 -0.55
N VAL A 120 21.35 9.89 -0.33
CA VAL A 120 21.97 11.22 -0.25
C VAL A 120 21.94 11.89 -1.62
N GLY A 121 21.25 13.04 -1.73
CA GLY A 121 21.11 13.77 -2.99
C GLY A 121 20.19 13.11 -4.02
N VAL A 122 19.45 12.07 -3.62
CA VAL A 122 18.51 11.36 -4.49
C VAL A 122 17.10 11.88 -4.23
N SER A 123 16.36 12.16 -5.31
CA SER A 123 14.97 12.61 -5.24
C SER A 123 14.02 11.70 -6.01
N TRP A 124 12.73 11.89 -5.74
CA TRP A 124 11.63 11.18 -6.39
C TRP A 124 11.33 11.65 -7.81
N ASN A 125 11.97 12.73 -8.28
CA ASN A 125 11.83 13.20 -9.64
C ASN A 125 12.24 12.10 -10.62
N ASP A 126 11.36 11.79 -11.58
CA ASP A 126 11.61 10.84 -12.66
C ASP A 126 12.05 9.45 -12.16
N ARG A 127 11.46 8.99 -11.05
CA ARG A 127 11.82 7.69 -10.40
C ARG A 127 10.64 6.74 -10.24
N ILE A 128 9.42 7.19 -10.52
CA ILE A 128 8.22 6.40 -10.24
C ILE A 128 8.04 5.34 -11.33
N SER A 129 8.00 4.06 -10.93
CA SER A 129 7.78 2.91 -11.81
C SER A 129 6.50 2.11 -11.51
N SER A 130 5.88 2.32 -10.36
CA SER A 130 4.51 1.85 -10.08
C SER A 130 3.81 2.76 -9.08
N LEU A 131 2.47 2.77 -9.10
CA LEU A 131 1.68 3.62 -8.22
C LEU A 131 0.29 3.06 -7.95
N ARG A 132 -0.34 3.52 -6.88
CA ARG A 132 -1.78 3.29 -6.64
C ARG A 132 -2.42 4.46 -5.93
N VAL A 133 -3.71 4.64 -6.16
CA VAL A 133 -4.51 5.70 -5.56
C VAL A 133 -5.55 5.07 -4.64
N GLU A 134 -5.57 5.52 -3.39
CA GLU A 134 -6.52 5.06 -2.38
C GLU A 134 -7.39 6.23 -1.92
N ARG A 135 -8.61 5.96 -1.43
CA ARG A 135 -9.35 6.97 -0.67
C ARG A 135 -8.69 7.09 0.69
N ILE A 136 -8.53 8.33 1.19
CA ILE A 136 -8.24 8.56 2.60
C ILE A 136 -9.48 8.07 3.35
N ARG A 137 -9.44 6.85 3.87
CA ARG A 137 -10.53 6.33 4.68
C ARG A 137 -10.52 7.09 6.00
N GLY A 138 -11.34 8.12 6.10
CA GLY A 138 -11.73 8.69 7.38
C GLY A 138 -12.30 7.56 8.23
N ASN A 139 -11.71 7.33 9.41
CA ASN A 139 -12.21 6.41 10.41
C ASN A 139 -13.69 6.76 10.71
N ARG A 140 -14.67 6.03 10.15
CA ARG A 140 -16.06 6.16 10.57
C ARG A 140 -16.17 5.57 11.98
N PRO A 141 -16.59 6.33 13.02
CA PRO A 141 -16.91 5.75 14.31
C PRO A 141 -18.25 5.00 14.17
N GLY A 142 -18.22 3.67 14.12
CA GLY A 142 -19.40 2.83 13.99
C GLY A 142 -19.17 1.44 14.57
N HIS A 143 -19.46 1.31 15.87
CA HIS A 143 -19.72 0.08 16.63
C HIS A 143 -18.86 -1.16 16.33
N GLY A 144 -17.63 -1.13 16.82
CA GLY A 144 -16.86 -2.30 17.17
C GLY A 144 -15.98 -1.92 18.35
N GLN A 145 -16.26 -2.50 19.52
CA GLN A 145 -15.49 -2.28 20.74
C GLN A 145 -14.00 -2.55 20.46
N PRO A 146 -13.08 -1.61 20.75
CA PRO A 146 -11.65 -1.84 20.52
C PRO A 146 -11.18 -2.99 21.42
N GLY A 147 -10.74 -4.10 20.81
CA GLY A 147 -9.96 -5.11 21.51
C GLY A 147 -8.60 -4.52 21.93
N PRO A 148 -8.00 -4.99 23.04
CA PRO A 148 -6.70 -4.49 23.48
C PRO A 148 -5.63 -4.94 22.48
N GLY A 149 -5.08 -4.01 21.69
CA GLY A 149 -3.93 -4.31 20.81
C GLY A 149 -3.87 -3.65 19.44
N GLN A 150 -4.76 -2.71 19.09
CA GLN A 150 -4.65 -1.98 17.81
C GLN A 150 -4.82 -0.46 17.96
N PRO A 151 -3.80 0.33 17.63
CA PRO A 151 -3.97 1.71 17.21
C PRO A 151 -4.13 1.79 15.68
N GLY A 152 -5.28 2.31 15.25
CA GLY A 152 -5.66 2.52 13.86
C GLY A 152 -4.89 3.63 13.14
N GLY A 153 -5.12 3.68 11.83
CA GLY A 153 -4.39 4.51 10.87
C GLY A 153 -4.57 6.03 10.98
N ALA A 154 -3.80 6.69 10.10
CA ALA A 154 -3.80 8.12 9.75
C ALA A 154 -3.29 9.12 10.81
N ARG A 155 -2.59 8.67 11.85
CA ARG A 155 -1.69 9.53 12.64
C ARG A 155 -0.24 9.12 12.39
N PRO A 156 0.70 10.05 12.17
CA PRO A 156 2.11 9.73 12.38
C PRO A 156 2.22 9.14 13.79
N PRO A 157 2.97 8.05 13.99
CA PRO A 157 3.19 7.53 15.33
C PRO A 157 3.68 8.68 16.21
N THR A 158 3.13 8.80 17.43
CA THR A 158 3.54 9.83 18.40
C THR A 158 5.04 9.77 18.69
N ASN A 159 5.70 8.65 18.32
CA ASN A 159 7.15 8.48 18.23
C ASN A 159 7.51 7.52 17.06
N PRO A 160 8.10 8.00 15.95
CA PRO A 160 8.55 7.16 14.83
C PRO A 160 9.50 6.03 15.23
N ASP A 161 10.45 6.30 16.14
CA ASP A 161 11.45 5.30 16.54
C ASP A 161 10.78 4.12 17.25
N LYS A 162 9.81 4.39 18.13
CA LYS A 162 9.04 3.35 18.81
C LYS A 162 8.23 2.52 17.83
N LEU A 163 7.59 3.16 16.85
CA LEU A 163 6.84 2.42 15.83
C LEU A 163 7.74 1.44 15.07
N VAL A 164 8.94 1.88 14.68
CA VAL A 164 9.90 1.02 13.98
C VAL A 164 10.32 -0.14 14.87
N GLN A 165 10.69 0.13 16.13
CA GLN A 165 11.07 -0.89 17.10
C GLN A 165 9.98 -1.95 17.31
N ASP A 166 8.75 -1.50 17.60
CA ASP A 166 7.61 -2.40 17.84
C ASP A 166 7.31 -3.26 16.60
N THR A 167 7.40 -2.68 15.41
CA THR A 167 7.14 -3.41 14.15
C THR A 167 8.22 -4.44 13.84
N PHE A 168 9.49 -4.10 14.07
CA PHE A 168 10.61 -5.03 13.93
C PHE A 168 10.51 -6.19 14.91
N GLN A 169 10.17 -5.90 16.17
CA GLN A 169 9.99 -6.93 17.18
C GLN A 169 8.83 -7.88 16.84
N ASP A 170 7.71 -7.33 16.37
CA ASP A 170 6.53 -8.11 15.97
C ASP A 170 6.80 -9.00 14.74
N LEU A 171 7.38 -8.43 13.67
CA LEU A 171 7.55 -9.17 12.41
C LEU A 171 8.83 -10.01 12.37
N LEU A 172 9.95 -9.48 12.84
CA LEU A 172 11.27 -10.10 12.73
C LEU A 172 11.76 -10.73 14.03
N GLY A 173 11.10 -10.45 15.16
CA GLY A 173 11.49 -10.98 16.47
C GLY A 173 12.76 -10.37 17.05
N ARG A 174 13.22 -9.22 16.51
CA ARG A 174 14.40 -8.48 16.98
C ARG A 174 14.16 -6.98 16.95
N ALA A 175 15.02 -6.22 17.62
CA ALA A 175 15.08 -4.77 17.45
C ALA A 175 15.80 -4.39 16.13
N PRO A 176 15.50 -3.23 15.53
CA PRO A 176 16.27 -2.67 14.43
C PRO A 176 17.66 -2.25 14.94
N ASP A 177 18.67 -2.31 14.07
CA ASP A 177 19.96 -1.66 14.36
C ASP A 177 19.87 -0.13 14.22
N ALA A 178 20.93 0.59 14.60
CA ALA A 178 20.93 2.06 14.56
C ALA A 178 20.80 2.64 13.14
N GLY A 179 21.29 1.93 12.13
CA GLY A 179 21.15 2.29 10.72
C GLY A 179 19.72 2.09 10.25
N GLU A 180 19.16 0.90 10.45
CA GLU A 180 17.76 0.55 10.13
C GLU A 180 16.77 1.50 10.82
N LEU A 181 16.97 1.77 12.12
CA LEU A 181 16.11 2.69 12.87
C LEU A 181 16.09 4.08 12.23
N ARG A 182 17.27 4.61 11.91
CA ARG A 182 17.40 5.92 11.25
C ARG A 182 16.77 5.91 9.87
N GLU A 183 16.97 4.84 9.11
CA GLU A 183 16.44 4.66 7.75
C GLU A 183 14.90 4.72 7.74
N PHE A 184 14.24 3.89 8.56
CA PHE A 184 12.78 3.86 8.63
C PHE A 184 12.19 5.08 9.33
N ARG A 185 12.88 5.67 10.31
CA ARG A 185 12.47 6.97 10.87
C ARG A 185 12.38 8.02 9.78
N ASN A 186 13.40 8.15 8.94
CA ASN A 186 13.41 9.15 7.85
C ASN A 186 12.28 8.87 6.85
N ARG A 187 11.98 7.61 6.53
CA ARG A 187 10.81 7.27 5.69
C ARG A 187 9.48 7.71 6.29
N ILE A 188 9.28 7.53 7.59
CA ILE A 188 8.05 7.96 8.28
C ILE A 188 7.92 9.48 8.25
N ILE A 189 9.01 10.20 8.50
CA ILE A 189 9.03 11.67 8.60
C ILE A 189 8.96 12.33 7.22
N ASP A 190 9.84 11.93 6.30
CA ASP A 190 10.08 12.65 5.05
C ASP A 190 9.23 12.11 3.88
N ALA A 191 9.00 10.79 3.86
CA ALA A 191 8.24 10.12 2.80
C ALA A 191 6.79 9.77 3.20
N GLY A 192 6.39 10.16 4.41
CA GLY A 192 5.03 10.00 4.94
C GLY A 192 4.64 8.53 5.19
N TRP A 193 5.60 7.64 5.45
CA TRP A 193 5.30 6.24 5.66
C TRP A 193 4.40 6.01 6.88
N THR A 194 3.42 5.13 6.69
CA THR A 194 2.55 4.65 7.77
C THR A 194 3.07 3.32 8.31
N GLU A 195 2.60 2.89 9.49
CA GLU A 195 2.88 1.54 10.01
C GLU A 195 2.54 0.45 8.98
N ARG A 196 1.42 0.59 8.28
CA ARG A 196 1.02 -0.35 7.22
C ARG A 196 2.10 -0.45 6.14
N MET A 197 2.63 0.67 5.67
CA MET A 197 3.69 0.69 4.66
C MET A 197 4.97 0.04 5.19
N LEU A 198 5.35 0.34 6.43
CA LEU A 198 6.51 -0.29 7.08
C LEU A 198 6.35 -1.81 7.16
N ARG A 199 5.21 -2.28 7.68
CA ARG A 199 4.90 -3.72 7.77
C ARG A 199 4.90 -4.39 6.39
N ASP A 200 4.28 -3.76 5.40
CA ASP A 200 4.23 -4.30 4.04
C ASP A 200 5.62 -4.37 3.40
N HIS A 201 6.46 -3.35 3.62
CA HIS A 201 7.83 -3.33 3.12
C HIS A 201 8.67 -4.44 3.75
N LEU A 202 8.64 -4.58 5.09
CA LEU A 202 9.39 -5.63 5.80
C LEU A 202 8.97 -7.06 5.37
N ARG A 203 7.72 -7.24 4.92
CA ARG A 203 7.25 -8.54 4.41
C ARG A 203 7.67 -8.82 2.96
N ARG A 204 7.84 -7.78 2.15
CA ARG A 204 8.02 -7.89 0.70
C ARG A 204 9.48 -7.83 0.28
N GLU A 205 10.27 -7.01 0.93
CA GLU A 205 11.66 -6.81 0.55
C GLU A 205 12.50 -8.03 0.88
N ASP A 206 13.32 -8.46 -0.08
CA ASP A 206 14.06 -9.72 0.02
C ASP A 206 15.00 -9.76 1.24
N ARG A 207 15.57 -8.60 1.63
CA ARG A 207 16.39 -8.43 2.84
C ARG A 207 15.67 -8.91 4.11
N TYR A 208 14.40 -8.53 4.27
CA TYR A 208 13.62 -8.76 5.49
C TYR A 208 12.71 -9.97 5.38
N ARG A 209 12.29 -10.31 4.16
CA ARG A 209 11.38 -11.43 3.88
C ARG A 209 11.93 -12.76 4.38
N ASN A 210 13.23 -13.02 4.18
CA ASN A 210 13.86 -14.23 4.69
C ASN A 210 13.90 -14.25 6.22
N GLU A 211 14.28 -13.14 6.83
CA GLU A 211 14.34 -13.01 8.29
C GLU A 211 12.97 -13.16 8.95
N ALA A 212 11.92 -12.55 8.38
CA ALA A 212 10.54 -12.70 8.82
C ALA A 212 10.08 -14.17 8.76
N ALA A 213 10.43 -14.88 7.69
CA ALA A 213 10.12 -16.31 7.56
C ALA A 213 10.84 -17.13 8.65
N GLU A 214 12.11 -16.87 8.90
CA GLU A 214 12.84 -17.53 9.99
C GLU A 214 12.25 -17.22 11.37
N ALA A 215 11.82 -15.98 11.62
CA ALA A 215 11.20 -15.58 12.87
C ALA A 215 9.89 -16.34 13.13
N ILE A 216 9.06 -16.52 12.09
CA ILE A 216 7.86 -17.36 12.12
C ILE A 216 8.22 -18.79 12.53
N VAL A 217 9.24 -19.39 11.92
CA VAL A 217 9.68 -20.76 12.22
C VAL A 217 10.18 -20.88 13.66
N ARG A 218 11.03 -19.96 14.12
CA ARG A 218 11.54 -19.95 15.50
C ARG A 218 10.42 -19.84 16.53
N ARG A 219 9.40 -19.01 16.28
CA ARG A 219 8.21 -18.94 17.15
C ARG A 219 7.42 -20.24 17.15
N ALA A 220 7.14 -20.81 15.97
CA ALA A 220 6.40 -22.06 15.86
C ALA A 220 7.08 -23.23 16.61
N TYR A 221 8.41 -23.34 16.52
CA TYR A 221 9.18 -24.35 17.26
C TYR A 221 9.14 -24.15 18.78
N ARG A 222 9.34 -22.91 19.25
CA ARG A 222 9.22 -22.60 20.68
C ARG A 222 7.82 -22.88 21.22
N ASP A 223 6.78 -22.51 20.49
CA ASP A 223 5.40 -22.66 20.92
C ASP A 223 4.94 -24.13 20.95
N VAL A 224 5.37 -24.95 19.98
CA VAL A 224 4.93 -26.34 19.86
C VAL A 224 5.85 -27.30 20.61
N LEU A 225 7.16 -27.14 20.44
CA LEU A 225 8.16 -28.08 20.95
C LEU A 225 8.87 -27.57 22.21
N GLY A 226 8.81 -26.27 22.52
CA GLY A 226 9.49 -25.69 23.68
C GLY A 226 11.02 -25.61 23.50
N ARG A 227 11.52 -25.72 22.28
CA ARG A 227 12.95 -25.68 21.94
C ARG A 227 13.20 -24.75 20.77
N GLU A 228 14.45 -24.34 20.61
CA GLU A 228 14.90 -23.67 19.39
C GLU A 228 14.93 -24.64 18.21
N VAL A 229 14.69 -24.08 17.03
CA VAL A 229 14.77 -24.81 15.75
C VAL A 229 16.23 -25.10 15.40
N ASP A 230 16.49 -26.31 14.91
CA ASP A 230 17.81 -26.70 14.42
C ASP A 230 18.08 -26.16 13.00
N PRO A 231 19.34 -26.10 12.54
CA PRO A 231 19.66 -25.52 11.24
C PRO A 231 19.00 -26.21 10.03
N ALA A 232 18.71 -27.52 10.12
CA ALA A 232 18.07 -28.25 9.02
C ALA A 232 16.57 -27.93 8.95
N GLY A 233 15.88 -28.01 10.09
CA GLY A 233 14.48 -27.59 10.23
C GLY A 233 14.27 -26.14 9.83
N LEU A 234 15.16 -25.23 10.26
CA LEU A 234 15.07 -23.81 9.92
C LEU A 234 15.07 -23.60 8.41
N ARG A 235 16.03 -24.20 7.69
CA ARG A 235 16.09 -24.08 6.22
C ARG A 235 14.84 -24.63 5.54
N GLN A 236 14.38 -25.79 5.96
CA GLN A 236 13.20 -26.45 5.38
C GLN A 236 11.94 -25.61 5.55
N TYR A 237 11.64 -25.19 6.79
CA TYR A 237 10.41 -24.45 7.07
C TYR A 237 10.49 -23.00 6.59
N THR A 238 11.66 -22.35 6.61
CA THR A 238 11.83 -21.01 6.03
C THR A 238 11.52 -21.01 4.54
N TRP A 239 11.98 -22.04 3.81
CA TRP A 239 11.60 -22.21 2.40
C TRP A 239 10.09 -22.44 2.23
N ALA A 240 9.46 -23.25 3.08
CA ALA A 240 8.01 -23.47 3.02
C ALA A 240 7.22 -22.17 3.27
N VAL A 241 7.62 -21.37 4.25
CA VAL A 241 7.00 -20.06 4.53
C VAL A 241 7.19 -19.10 3.36
N ARG A 242 8.41 -18.99 2.84
CA ARG A 242 8.75 -18.02 1.80
C ARG A 242 8.19 -18.37 0.43
N ASP A 243 8.34 -19.63 0.01
CA ASP A 243 8.10 -20.08 -1.37
C ASP A 243 6.78 -20.83 -1.53
N LYS A 244 6.33 -21.56 -0.51
CA LYS A 244 5.01 -22.22 -0.52
C LYS A 244 3.90 -21.39 0.13
N GLY A 245 4.25 -20.24 0.73
CA GLY A 245 3.27 -19.35 1.38
C GLY A 245 2.72 -19.90 2.70
N TRP A 246 3.45 -20.79 3.37
CA TRP A 246 3.02 -21.33 4.66
C TRP A 246 2.93 -20.24 5.72
N THR A 247 1.86 -20.28 6.49
CA THR A 247 1.65 -19.42 7.66
C THR A 247 2.32 -20.03 8.91
N GLU A 248 2.40 -19.24 9.99
CA GLU A 248 2.83 -19.77 11.29
C GLU A 248 1.95 -20.95 11.74
N SER A 249 0.65 -20.93 11.44
CA SER A 249 -0.27 -22.04 11.77
C SER A 249 0.08 -23.30 10.99
N ASP A 250 0.38 -23.18 9.69
CA ASP A 250 0.76 -24.32 8.86
C ASP A 250 2.03 -24.98 9.37
N VAL A 251 3.04 -24.17 9.74
CA VAL A 251 4.27 -24.67 10.38
C VAL A 251 3.95 -25.37 11.69
N LYS A 252 3.13 -24.76 12.56
CA LYS A 252 2.73 -25.36 13.84
C LYS A 252 2.00 -26.69 13.67
N ASP A 253 1.11 -26.78 12.68
CA ASP A 253 0.32 -27.98 12.40
C ASP A 253 1.17 -29.11 11.83
N ASP A 254 2.13 -28.79 10.96
CA ASP A 254 3.11 -29.76 10.46
C ASP A 254 4.02 -30.27 11.59
N LEU A 255 4.52 -29.36 12.44
CA LEU A 255 5.33 -29.72 13.61
C LEU A 255 4.59 -30.66 14.56
N ARG A 256 3.30 -30.41 14.86
CA ARG A 256 2.48 -31.30 15.70
C ARG A 256 2.29 -32.69 15.11
N LYS A 257 2.27 -32.81 13.77
CA LYS A 257 2.11 -34.07 13.04
C LYS A 257 3.43 -34.82 12.87
N SER A 258 4.55 -34.11 12.93
CA SER A 258 5.90 -34.65 12.75
C SER A 258 6.27 -35.70 13.80
N ALA A 259 7.22 -36.57 13.44
CA ALA A 259 7.80 -37.54 14.36
C ALA A 259 8.48 -36.88 15.57
N GLU A 260 8.93 -35.63 15.45
CA GLU A 260 9.58 -34.90 16.54
C GLU A 260 8.62 -34.54 17.69
N TYR A 261 7.35 -34.25 17.40
CA TYR A 261 6.34 -34.06 18.44
C TYR A 261 6.05 -35.38 19.19
N ARG A 262 6.08 -36.51 18.48
CA ARG A 262 5.85 -37.85 19.05
C ARG A 262 6.98 -38.30 19.98
N ASN A 263 8.19 -37.78 19.79
CA ASN A 263 9.38 -38.10 20.59
C ASN A 263 9.69 -37.04 21.67
N LYS A 264 8.76 -36.11 21.97
CA LYS A 264 8.98 -35.12 23.04
C LYS A 264 9.18 -35.88 24.37
N PRO A 265 10.29 -35.66 25.10
CA PRO A 265 10.46 -36.22 26.43
C PRO A 265 9.31 -35.72 27.29
N ARG A 266 8.51 -36.64 27.85
CA ARG A 266 7.52 -36.30 28.86
C ARG A 266 8.31 -36.00 30.14
N ASN A 267 8.55 -34.72 30.39
CA ASN A 267 8.90 -34.27 31.75
C ASN A 267 7.63 -34.22 32.58
#